data_AF-A0A962QD97-F1
#
_entry.id   AF-A0A962QD97-F1
#
_cell.length_a   1.000
_cell.length_b   1.000
_cell.length_c   1.000
_cell.angle_alpha   90.00
_cell.angle_beta   90.00
_cell.angle_gamma   90.00
#
_symmetry.space_group_name_H-M   'P 1'
#
loop_
_entity.id
_entity.type
_entity.pdbx_description
1 polymer ?
#
loop_
_entity_poly.entity_id
_entity_poly.type
_entity_poly.pdbx_seq_one_letter_code
_entity_poly.pdbx_strand_id
1 'polypeptide(L)'
;ISGYLVPDLLPPRLDETGDNWGQIGSRVRGYCYHHDDNKSFGFMRFLVKLSPYLWKTDSRDQDSPYRTAFFHDSSLPEGFNIMKLPSRHYIFEFTLAEPNGKQPVATDITLVHPV
;
A
#
# COMPACT_ATOMS: atom_id res chain seq x y z
N ILE A 1 -4.64 18.33 -28.39
CA ILE A 1 -4.28 17.81 -27.06
C ILE A 1 -5.29 16.72 -26.71
N SER A 2 -4.85 15.47 -26.64
CA SER A 2 -5.70 14.32 -26.29
C SER A 2 -5.25 13.81 -24.93
N GLY A 3 -5.92 14.27 -23.89
CA GLY A 3 -5.73 13.80 -22.52
C GLY A 3 -7.09 13.65 -21.88
N TYR A 4 -7.72 12.49 -22.09
CA TYR A 4 -8.91 12.14 -21.32
C TYR A 4 -8.45 11.81 -19.91
N LEU A 5 -8.78 12.69 -18.96
CA LEU A 5 -8.73 12.34 -17.55
C LEU A 5 -9.75 11.22 -17.36
N VAL A 6 -9.29 10.05 -16.91
CA VAL A 6 -10.18 8.96 -16.52
C VAL A 6 -11.00 9.49 -15.34
N PRO A 7 -12.35 9.53 -15.44
CA PRO A 7 -13.20 9.91 -14.32
C PRO A 7 -12.85 9.04 -13.10
N ASP A 8 -12.72 9.66 -11.93
CA ASP A 8 -12.36 9.01 -10.67
C ASP A 8 -10.93 8.46 -10.56
N LEU A 9 -10.02 8.83 -11.49
CA LEU A 9 -8.59 8.60 -11.27
C LEU A 9 -8.10 9.55 -10.19
N LEU A 10 -8.08 9.06 -8.95
CA LEU A 10 -7.56 9.80 -7.80
C LEU A 10 -6.10 10.18 -8.07
N PRO A 11 -5.79 11.48 -8.29
CA PRO A 11 -4.41 11.88 -8.47
C PRO A 11 -3.62 11.44 -7.22
N PRO A 12 -2.37 10.95 -7.38
CA PRO A 12 -1.49 10.90 -6.23
C PRO A 12 -1.44 12.32 -5.66
N ARG A 13 -1.66 12.49 -4.35
CA ARG A 13 -1.46 13.79 -3.70
C ARG A 13 -0.01 14.19 -4.01
N LEU A 14 0.15 15.23 -4.81
CA LEU A 14 1.45 15.77 -5.20
C LEU A 14 2.01 16.53 -4.00
N ASP A 15 2.36 15.81 -2.95
CA ASP A 15 3.22 16.35 -1.91
C ASP A 15 4.63 16.43 -2.53
N GLU A 16 5.29 17.57 -2.34
CA GLU A 16 6.45 18.11 -3.08
C GLU A 16 7.74 17.25 -3.15
N THR A 17 7.69 15.99 -2.75
CA THR A 17 8.78 15.02 -2.90
C THR A 17 8.67 14.30 -4.23
N GLY A 18 9.47 14.74 -5.20
CA GLY A 18 9.60 14.10 -6.51
C GLY A 18 9.81 12.57 -6.44
N ASP A 19 9.11 11.90 -7.35
CA ASP A 19 9.60 10.79 -8.19
C ASP A 19 10.07 9.46 -7.58
N ASN A 20 9.82 9.17 -6.31
CA ASN A 20 10.36 7.95 -5.69
C ASN A 20 9.30 6.92 -5.25
N TRP A 21 8.19 6.78 -5.98
CA TRP A 21 7.17 5.76 -5.72
C TRP A 21 7.81 4.38 -5.45
N GLY A 22 7.45 3.75 -4.33
CA GLY A 22 7.98 2.44 -3.93
C GLY A 22 9.31 2.48 -3.15
N GLN A 23 9.91 3.65 -2.94
CA GLN A 23 11.10 3.81 -2.07
C GLN A 23 10.71 4.15 -0.63
N ILE A 24 11.65 3.94 0.30
CA ILE A 24 11.49 4.38 1.70
C ILE A 24 11.32 5.91 1.72
N GLY A 25 10.41 6.39 2.58
CA GLY A 25 9.99 7.77 2.67
C GLY A 25 8.88 8.16 1.69
N SER A 26 8.54 7.31 0.72
CA SER A 26 7.54 7.64 -0.30
C SER A 26 6.14 7.15 0.07
N ARG A 27 5.14 7.91 -0.39
CA ARG A 27 3.71 7.56 -0.29
C ARG A 27 3.37 6.51 -1.35
N VAL A 28 2.77 5.40 -0.94
CA VAL A 28 2.31 4.33 -1.84
C VAL A 28 0.87 3.93 -1.54
N ARG A 29 0.23 3.28 -2.51
CA ARG A 29 -1.11 2.70 -2.37
C ARG A 29 -1.04 1.18 -2.40
N GLY A 30 -1.85 0.56 -1.57
CA GLY A 30 -1.89 -0.88 -1.42
C GLY A 30 -3.16 -1.38 -0.75
N TYR A 31 -3.24 -2.69 -0.56
CA TYR A 31 -4.34 -3.35 0.14
C TYR A 31 -3.79 -4.36 1.14
N CYS A 32 -4.60 -4.71 2.13
CA CYS A 32 -4.20 -5.68 3.14
C CYS A 32 -4.28 -7.10 2.57
N TYR A 33 -3.12 -7.75 2.41
CA TYR A 33 -3.03 -9.11 1.91
C TYR A 33 -3.22 -10.15 3.01
N HIS A 34 -2.70 -9.87 4.21
CA HIS A 34 -2.77 -10.75 5.35
C HIS A 34 -2.83 -9.94 6.63
N HIS A 35 -3.64 -10.39 7.58
CA HIS A 35 -3.78 -9.78 8.90
C HIS A 35 -3.95 -10.92 9.91
N ASP A 36 -3.28 -10.79 11.05
CA ASP A 36 -3.29 -11.75 12.15
C ASP A 36 -3.92 -11.08 13.38
N ASP A 37 -5.20 -11.37 13.60
CA ASP A 37 -5.99 -10.83 14.72
C ASP A 37 -5.37 -11.14 16.09
N ASN A 38 -4.65 -12.26 16.24
CA ASN A 38 -4.08 -12.66 17.53
C ASN A 38 -2.85 -11.84 17.91
N LYS A 39 -2.14 -11.31 16.92
CA LYS A 39 -0.89 -10.57 17.12
C LYS A 39 -1.00 -9.09 16.75
N SER A 40 -2.20 -8.64 16.36
CA SER A 40 -2.52 -7.25 16.03
C SER A 40 -1.59 -6.63 14.98
N PHE A 41 -1.21 -7.43 13.98
CA PHE A 41 -0.40 -6.94 12.86
C PHE A 41 -0.87 -7.51 11.53
N GLY A 42 -0.47 -6.86 10.45
CA GLY A 42 -0.67 -7.38 9.11
C GLY A 42 0.39 -6.95 8.11
N PHE A 43 0.14 -7.34 6.86
CA PHE A 43 0.98 -7.00 5.73
C PHE A 43 0.14 -6.35 4.62
N MET A 44 0.53 -5.12 4.26
CA MET A 44 0.01 -4.42 3.10
C MET A 44 0.80 -4.80 1.87
N ARG A 45 0.13 -5.19 0.79
CA ARG A 45 0.76 -5.36 -0.52
C ARG A 45 0.62 -4.06 -1.31
N PHE A 46 1.75 -3.58 -1.83
CA PHE A 46 1.81 -2.36 -2.63
C PHE A 46 2.63 -2.60 -3.91
N LEU A 47 2.38 -1.75 -4.91
CA LEU A 47 3.13 -1.75 -6.15
C LEU A 47 4.39 -0.90 -5.97
N VAL A 48 5.56 -1.40 -6.36
CA VAL A 48 6.84 -0.67 -6.26
C VAL A 48 7.22 0.00 -7.57
N LYS A 49 6.97 -0.69 -8.69
CA LYS A 49 7.31 -0.21 -10.03
C LYS A 49 6.27 -0.66 -11.04
N LEU A 50 6.07 0.11 -12.09
CA LEU A 50 5.33 -0.39 -13.25
C LEU A 50 6.21 -1.38 -14.01
N SER A 51 5.70 -2.57 -14.30
CA SER A 51 6.43 -3.64 -14.99
C SER A 51 5.50 -4.35 -15.95
N PRO A 52 5.97 -4.90 -17.09
CA PRO A 52 5.14 -5.76 -17.96
C PRO A 52 4.50 -6.95 -17.21
N TYR A 53 5.04 -7.29 -16.04
CA TYR A 53 4.60 -8.40 -15.19
C TYR A 53 3.62 -7.98 -14.09
N LEU A 54 2.72 -7.00 -14.32
CA LEU A 54 1.70 -6.59 -13.34
C LEU A 54 0.77 -7.73 -12.88
N TRP A 55 0.68 -8.81 -13.66
CA TRP A 55 -0.08 -10.01 -13.33
C TRP A 55 0.64 -10.92 -12.32
N LYS A 56 1.96 -10.77 -12.15
CA LYS A 56 2.73 -11.50 -11.14
C LYS A 56 2.54 -10.83 -9.78
N THR A 57 1.57 -11.28 -8.98
CA THR A 57 1.27 -10.70 -7.66
C THR A 57 2.07 -11.32 -6.51
N ASP A 58 2.85 -12.38 -6.74
CA ASP A 58 3.70 -12.98 -5.71
C ASP A 58 4.86 -12.03 -5.39
N SER A 59 4.83 -11.42 -4.20
CA SER A 59 5.86 -10.49 -3.74
C SER A 59 7.22 -11.14 -3.45
N ARG A 60 7.31 -12.47 -3.46
CA ARG A 60 8.58 -13.21 -3.31
C ARG A 60 9.31 -13.40 -4.63
N ASP A 61 8.62 -13.27 -5.76
CA ASP A 61 9.26 -13.28 -7.07
C ASP A 61 10.03 -11.97 -7.26
N GLN A 62 11.31 -12.06 -7.64
CA GLN A 62 12.14 -10.88 -7.88
C GLN A 62 11.60 -10.05 -9.05
N ASP A 63 10.97 -10.70 -10.03
CA ASP A 63 10.36 -10.06 -11.20
C ASP A 63 9.01 -9.41 -10.88
N SER A 64 8.39 -9.78 -9.76
CA SER A 64 7.12 -9.19 -9.34
C SER A 64 7.31 -7.72 -9.01
N PRO A 65 6.45 -6.83 -9.56
CA PRO A 65 6.48 -5.42 -9.20
C PRO A 65 5.86 -5.15 -7.82
N TYR A 66 5.33 -6.17 -7.12
CA TYR A 66 4.70 -6.00 -5.82
C TYR A 66 5.66 -6.32 -4.68
N ARG A 67 5.57 -5.54 -3.60
CA ARG A 67 6.24 -5.84 -2.33
C ARG A 67 5.25 -5.73 -1.19
N THR A 68 5.68 -6.14 -0.01
CA THR A 68 4.88 -6.17 1.21
C THR A 68 5.49 -5.25 2.26
N ALA A 69 4.66 -4.43 2.89
CA ALA A 69 5.00 -3.61 4.04
C ALA A 69 4.28 -4.15 5.28
N PHE A 70 4.99 -4.16 6.40
CA PHE A 70 4.45 -4.53 7.70
C PHE A 70 3.65 -3.37 8.29
N PHE A 71 2.50 -3.64 8.88
CA PHE A 71 1.77 -2.64 9.66
C PHE A 71 1.27 -3.25 10.97
N HIS A 72 1.13 -2.40 11.99
CA HIS A 72 0.48 -2.73 13.25
C HIS A 72 -0.94 -2.16 13.24
N ASP A 73 -1.85 -2.77 13.99
CA ASP A 73 -3.25 -2.31 14.06
C ASP A 73 -3.36 -0.88 14.59
N SER A 74 -2.44 -0.47 15.46
CA SER A 74 -2.35 0.92 15.95
C SER A 74 -1.98 1.94 14.86
N SER A 75 -1.44 1.49 13.73
CA SER A 75 -1.11 2.37 12.59
C SER A 75 -2.30 2.56 11.64
N LEU A 76 -3.38 1.79 11.81
CA LEU A 76 -4.59 1.93 11.00
C LEU A 76 -5.36 3.19 11.40
N PRO A 77 -6.13 3.78 10.47
CA PRO A 77 -6.92 4.96 10.75
C PRO A 77 -7.96 4.69 11.85
N GLU A 78 -8.15 5.66 12.76
CA GLU A 78 -9.09 5.55 13.86
C GLU A 78 -10.52 5.25 13.35
N GLY A 79 -11.16 4.26 13.95
CA GLY A 79 -12.52 3.83 13.58
C GLY A 79 -12.60 2.83 12.42
N PHE A 80 -11.47 2.43 11.81
CA PHE A 80 -11.49 1.34 10.84
C PHE A 80 -11.75 -0.01 11.52
N ASN A 81 -12.71 -0.78 10.99
CA ASN A 81 -13.03 -2.09 11.53
C ASN A 81 -12.05 -3.14 10.99
N ILE A 82 -11.06 -3.50 11.83
CA ILE A 82 -9.99 -4.45 11.54
C ILE A 82 -10.54 -5.85 11.18
N MET A 83 -11.70 -6.23 11.73
CA MET A 83 -12.38 -7.50 11.41
C MET A 83 -12.76 -7.66 9.93
N LYS A 84 -12.67 -6.58 9.14
CA LYS A 84 -12.91 -6.60 7.69
C LYS A 84 -11.64 -6.90 6.88
N LEU A 85 -10.48 -7.06 7.53
CA LEU A 85 -9.23 -7.48 6.93
C LEU A 85 -9.07 -9.01 7.06
N PRO A 86 -8.30 -9.65 6.15
CA PRO A 86 -7.72 -9.09 4.93
C PRO A 86 -8.78 -8.92 3.84
N SER A 87 -8.74 -7.79 3.13
CA SER A 87 -9.63 -7.55 1.99
C SER A 87 -8.93 -6.71 0.93
N ARG A 88 -9.13 -7.11 -0.33
CA ARG A 88 -8.65 -6.40 -1.53
C ARG A 88 -9.53 -5.22 -1.93
N HIS A 89 -10.68 -5.05 -1.27
CA HIS A 89 -11.64 -3.99 -1.57
C HIS A 89 -11.32 -2.67 -0.86
N TYR A 90 -10.51 -2.72 0.19
CA TYR A 90 -10.05 -1.53 0.90
C TYR A 90 -8.68 -1.14 0.37
N ILE A 91 -8.63 0.04 -0.25
CA ILE A 91 -7.37 0.62 -0.73
C ILE A 91 -6.88 1.62 0.32
N PHE A 92 -5.68 1.35 0.81
CA PHE A 92 -4.98 2.19 1.76
C PHE A 92 -3.85 2.95 1.07
N GLU A 93 -3.63 4.17 1.50
CA GLU A 93 -2.47 4.98 1.16
C GLU A 93 -1.64 5.20 2.41
N PHE A 94 -0.35 4.91 2.33
CA PHE A 94 0.55 4.89 3.46
C PHE A 94 1.97 5.28 3.04
N THR A 95 2.75 5.76 4.00
CA THR A 95 4.17 6.06 3.81
C THR A 95 5.00 4.84 4.16
N LEU A 96 6.01 4.54 3.33
CA LEU A 96 6.99 3.49 3.63
C LEU A 96 8.05 4.02 4.58
N ALA A 97 8.03 3.60 5.83
CA ALA A 97 9.08 3.88 6.81
C ALA A 97 10.19 2.81 6.76
N GLU A 98 11.32 3.14 7.37
CA GLU A 98 12.47 2.25 7.48
C GLU A 98 12.08 0.87 8.05
N PRO A 99 12.70 -0.21 7.56
CA PRO A 99 12.35 -1.55 7.95
C PRO A 99 12.75 -1.83 9.41
N ASN A 100 11.79 -2.21 10.25
CA ASN A 100 12.07 -2.81 11.56
C ASN A 100 12.29 -4.33 11.41
N GLY A 101 13.25 -4.72 10.55
CA GLY A 101 13.54 -6.12 10.21
C GLY A 101 13.77 -6.35 8.71
N LYS A 102 13.04 -7.31 8.11
CA LYS A 102 13.22 -7.70 6.69
C LYS A 102 12.35 -6.91 5.70
N GLN A 103 11.35 -6.18 6.17
CA GLN A 103 10.33 -5.53 5.35
C GLN A 103 10.10 -4.10 5.82
N PRO A 104 9.77 -3.17 4.89
CA PRO A 104 9.44 -1.79 5.25
C PRO A 104 8.20 -1.74 6.15
N VAL A 105 8.10 -0.71 6.97
CA VAL A 105 6.94 -0.49 7.85
C VAL A 105 6.00 0.52 7.22
N ALA A 106 4.70 0.23 7.16
CA ALA A 106 3.70 1.19 6.70
C ALA A 106 3.28 2.11 7.86
N THR A 107 3.42 3.41 7.65
CA THR A 107 3.05 4.47 8.59
C THR A 107 2.11 5.48 7.94
N ASP A 108 1.42 6.28 8.75
CA ASP A 108 0.45 7.28 8.30
C ASP A 108 -0.59 6.70 7.32
N ILE A 109 -1.23 5.60 7.75
CA ILE A 109 -2.14 4.82 6.92
C ILE A 109 -3.50 5.52 6.85
N THR A 110 -3.94 5.78 5.63
CA THR A 110 -5.24 6.40 5.33
C THR A 110 -6.06 5.51 4.41
N LEU A 111 -7.35 5.38 4.69
CA LEU A 111 -8.26 4.68 3.79
C LEU A 111 -8.67 5.64 2.66
N VAL A 112 -8.28 5.33 1.43
CA VAL A 112 -8.54 6.19 0.27
C VAL A 112 -9.87 5.85 -0.38
N HIS A 113 -10.21 4.56 -0.45
CA HIS A 113 -11.45 4.11 -1.09
C HIS A 113 -11.97 2.85 -0.40
N PRO A 114 -13.18 2.88 0.19
CA PRO A 114 -14.00 1.69 0.36
C PRO A 114 -14.79 1.46 -0.93
N VAL A 115 -14.57 0.34 -1.63
CA VAL A 115 -15.50 -0.11 -2.69
C VAL A 115 -16.66 -0.85 -2.05
#